data_AF-A0A8X6M628-F1
#
_entry.id   AF-A0A8X6M628-F1
#
_cell.length_a   1.000
_cell.length_b   1.000
_cell.length_c   1.000
_cell.angle_alpha   90.00
_cell.angle_beta   90.00
_cell.angle_gamma   90.00
#
_symmetry.space_group_name_H-M   'P 1'
#
loop_
_entity.id
_entity.type
_entity.pdbx_description
1 polymer ?
#
loop_
_entity_poly.entity_id
_entity_poly.type
_entity_poly.pdbx_seq_one_letter_code
_entity_poly.pdbx_strand_id
1 'polypeptide(L)'
;MVNFYRRFLPSVAKYQAFLNATLSGLRGAQPVTWTIRFSQNAKKPCHMHPALNVPLGLFTDASAHHVGAALIQLVDANWKPLAFF
;
A
#
# COMPACT_ATOMS: atom_id res chain seq x y z
N MET A 1 -2.69 7.56 -10.56
CA MET A 1 -3.39 6.26 -10.50
C MET A 1 -3.07 5.42 -9.26
N VAL A 2 -1.89 5.53 -8.65
CA VAL A 2 -1.50 4.68 -7.50
C VAL A 2 -2.49 4.73 -6.32
N ASN A 3 -3.15 5.86 -6.09
CA ASN A 3 -4.16 6.02 -5.03
C ASN A 3 -5.35 5.06 -5.15
N PHE A 4 -5.76 4.71 -6.38
CA PHE A 4 -6.85 3.75 -6.61
C PHE A 4 -6.43 2.32 -6.30
N TYR A 5 -5.15 1.99 -6.52
CA TYR A 5 -4.61 0.66 -6.31
C TYR A 5 -3.96 0.47 -4.93
N ARG A 6 -3.97 1.50 -4.06
CA ARG A 6 -3.27 1.44 -2.77
C ARG A 6 -3.72 0.28 -1.89
N ARG A 7 -4.99 -0.14 -2.02
CA ARG A 7 -5.55 -1.27 -1.27
C ARG A 7 -5.03 -2.64 -1.72
N PHE A 8 -4.43 -2.72 -2.89
CA PHE A 8 -3.91 -3.98 -3.44
C PHE A 8 -2.39 -4.04 -3.40
N LEU A 9 -1.74 -2.94 -3.05
CA LEU A 9 -0.29 -2.80 -3.03
C LEU A 9 0.19 -2.76 -1.57
N PRO A 10 1.11 -3.64 -1.16
CA PRO A 10 1.63 -3.63 0.20
C PRO A 10 2.58 -2.44 0.42
N SER A 11 2.59 -1.90 1.64
CA SER A 11 3.52 -0.86 2.10
C SER A 11 3.48 0.45 1.28
N VAL A 12 2.38 0.75 0.58
CA VAL A 12 2.25 1.96 -0.25
C VAL A 12 2.47 3.24 0.54
N ALA A 13 1.97 3.31 1.78
CA ALA A 13 2.13 4.48 2.65
C ALA A 13 3.60 4.89 2.79
N LYS A 14 4.51 3.92 2.95
CA LYS A 14 5.96 4.16 3.05
C LYS A 14 6.54 4.79 1.78
N TYR A 15 6.15 4.29 0.60
CA TYR A 15 6.64 4.82 -0.67
C TYR A 15 6.01 6.18 -1.01
N GLN A 16 4.72 6.37 -0.69
CA GLN A 16 4.01 7.62 -0.89
C GLN A 16 4.50 8.73 0.04
N ALA A 17 4.95 8.42 1.25
CA ALA A 17 5.49 9.42 2.16
C ALA A 17 6.63 10.22 1.53
N PHE A 18 7.58 9.54 0.86
CA PHE A 18 8.70 10.20 0.19
C PHE A 18 8.26 11.05 -1.01
N LEU A 19 7.31 10.54 -1.81
CA LEU A 19 6.71 11.29 -2.92
C LEU A 19 6.00 12.55 -2.43
N ASN A 20 5.14 12.41 -1.41
CA ASN A 20 4.38 13.52 -0.84
C ASN A 20 5.31 14.59 -0.23
N ALA A 21 6.37 14.18 0.47
CA ALA A 21 7.37 15.09 1.03
C ALA A 21 8.14 15.86 -0.06
N THR A 22 8.40 15.22 -1.21
CA THR A 22 9.06 15.89 -2.34
C THR A 22 8.12 16.90 -3.02
N LEU A 23 6.83 16.58 -3.10
CA LEU A 23 5.83 17.40 -3.78
C LEU A 23 5.26 18.53 -2.91
N SER A 24 5.32 18.44 -1.58
CA SER A 24 4.65 19.39 -0.67
C SER A 24 5.12 20.84 -0.80
N GLY A 25 6.31 21.08 -1.35
CA GLY A 25 6.86 22.41 -1.61
C GLY A 25 6.68 22.91 -3.05
N LEU A 26 6.16 22.08 -3.96
CA LEU A 26 6.06 22.39 -5.38
C LEU A 26 4.64 22.84 -5.74
N ARG A 27 4.54 23.77 -6.69
CA ARG A 27 3.25 24.27 -7.21
C ARG A 27 3.26 24.24 -8.73
N GLY A 28 2.14 23.84 -9.33
CA GLY A 28 2.01 23.80 -10.79
C GLY A 28 3.00 22.83 -11.45
N ALA A 29 3.59 23.24 -12.57
CA ALA A 29 4.45 22.41 -13.42
C ALA A 29 5.96 22.50 -13.04
N GLN A 30 6.27 22.77 -11.77
CA GLN A 30 7.66 22.83 -11.31
C GLN A 30 8.38 21.48 -11.53
N PRO A 31 9.62 21.49 -12.01
CA PRO A 31 10.36 20.26 -12.30
C PRO A 31 10.71 19.52 -11.00
N VAL A 32 10.65 18.19 -11.04
CA VAL A 32 11.06 17.30 -9.94
C VAL A 32 12.34 16.59 -10.34
N THR A 33 13.39 16.68 -9.53
CA THR A 33 14.61 15.91 -9.74
C THR A 33 14.34 14.43 -9.47
N TRP A 34 14.45 13.60 -10.51
CA TRP A 34 14.25 12.16 -10.37
C TRP A 34 15.41 11.51 -9.64
N THR A 35 15.12 10.82 -8.53
CA THR A 35 16.07 10.00 -7.77
C THR A 35 15.71 8.53 -7.87
N ILE A 36 16.70 7.65 -7.67
CA ILE A 36 16.50 6.19 -7.73
C ILE A 36 15.48 5.66 -6.72
N ARG A 37 15.22 6.41 -5.63
CA ARG A 37 14.17 6.09 -4.64
C ARG A 37 12.77 6.09 -5.24
N PHE A 38 12.51 6.87 -6.29
CA PHE A 38 11.22 6.85 -6.99
C PHE A 38 11.01 5.59 -7.84
N SER A 39 12.10 4.91 -8.19
CA SER A 39 12.06 3.68 -8.98
C SER A 39 11.92 2.42 -8.12
N GLN A 40 11.68 2.54 -6.80
CA GLN A 40 11.42 1.38 -5.97
C GLN A 40 10.09 0.74 -6.38
N ASN A 41 10.18 -0.47 -6.93
CA ASN A 41 9.05 -1.19 -7.50
C ASN A 41 7.98 -1.45 -6.42
N ALA A 42 6.78 -0.91 -6.63
CA ALA A 42 5.61 -1.37 -5.92
C ALA A 42 5.47 -2.88 -6.18
N LYS A 43 5.42 -3.67 -5.10
CA LYS A 43 5.27 -5.13 -5.20
C LYS A 43 4.00 -5.47 -5.99
N LYS A 44 3.98 -6.64 -6.61
CA LYS A 44 2.83 -7.12 -7.40
C LYS A 44 1.53 -6.97 -6.60
N PRO A 45 0.48 -6.39 -7.18
CA PRO A 45 -0.79 -6.20 -6.50
C PRO A 45 -1.43 -7.54 -6.14
N CYS A 46 -1.98 -7.63 -4.92
CA CYS A 46 -2.82 -8.73 -4.50
C CYS A 46 -4.23 -8.53 -5.06
N HIS A 47 -4.67 -9.43 -5.93
CA HIS A 47 -6.03 -9.44 -6.46
C HIS A 47 -6.72 -10.72 -6.00
N MET A 48 -7.39 -10.64 -4.85
CA MET A 48 -8.18 -11.73 -4.30
C MET A 48 -9.62 -11.26 -4.16
N HIS A 49 -10.57 -12.06 -4.64
CA HIS A 49 -11.98 -11.80 -4.36
C HIS A 49 -12.30 -12.20 -2.91
N PRO A 50 -13.18 -11.47 -2.21
CA PRO A 50 -13.68 -11.90 -0.91
C PRO A 50 -14.41 -13.24 -1.03
N ALA A 51 -14.06 -14.20 -0.18
CA ALA A 51 -14.84 -15.41 0.01
C ALA A 51 -15.99 -15.13 0.98
N LEU A 52 -17.12 -15.82 0.76
CA LEU A 52 -18.30 -15.66 1.60
C LEU A 52 -18.18 -16.51 2.86
N ASN A 53 -18.70 -16.01 3.99
CA ASN A 53 -18.80 -16.72 5.26
C ASN A 53 -17.48 -17.27 5.82
N VAL A 54 -16.35 -16.67 5.45
CA VAL A 54 -15.03 -17.02 6.01
C VAL A 54 -14.62 -16.04 7.11
N PRO A 55 -13.86 -16.49 8.12
CA PRO A 55 -13.27 -15.60 9.10
C PRO A 55 -12.37 -14.55 8.44
N LEU A 56 -12.48 -13.32 8.91
CA LEU A 56 -11.60 -12.20 8.54
C LEU A 56 -10.63 -11.91 9.67
N GLY A 57 -9.40 -11.55 9.30
CA GLY A 57 -8.37 -11.07 10.22
C GLY A 57 -7.91 -9.67 9.80
N LEU A 58 -7.63 -8.82 10.78
CA LEU A 58 -7.01 -7.51 10.56
C LEU A 58 -5.66 -7.48 11.27
N PHE A 59 -4.58 -7.40 10.50
CA PHE A 59 -3.23 -7.33 11.01
C PHE A 59 -2.73 -5.90 10.86
N THR A 60 -2.29 -5.29 11.95
CA THR A 60 -1.81 -3.91 11.97
C THR A 60 -0.37 -3.87 12.43
N ASP A 61 0.44 -3.04 11.77
CA ASP A 61 1.80 -2.74 12.19
C ASP A 61 2.06 -1.24 12.12
N ALA A 62 2.90 -0.74 13.02
CA ALA A 62 3.22 0.67 13.12
C ALA A 62 4.71 0.87 13.36
N SER A 63 5.27 1.86 12.68
CA SER A 63 6.63 2.34 12.87
C SER A 63 6.62 3.85 13.13
N ALA A 64 7.78 4.41 13.48
CA ALA A 64 7.94 5.85 13.68
C ALA A 64 7.55 6.70 12.45
N HIS A 65 7.47 6.12 11.25
CA HIS A 65 7.26 6.86 10.00
C HIS A 65 5.94 6.55 9.30
N HIS A 66 5.29 5.42 9.61
CA HIS A 66 4.06 4.99 8.95
C HIS A 66 3.34 3.92 9.78
N VAL A 67 2.02 3.88 9.60
CA VAL A 67 1.15 2.80 10.05
C VAL A 67 0.67 2.05 8.82
N GLY A 68 0.52 0.74 8.93
CA GLY A 68 -0.03 -0.10 7.87
C GLY A 68 -0.96 -1.17 8.43
N ALA A 69 -1.90 -1.63 7.60
CA ALA A 69 -2.70 -2.80 7.93
C ALA A 69 -2.87 -3.73 6.73
N ALA A 70 -3.13 -5.01 7.02
CA ALA A 70 -3.52 -6.03 6.05
C ALA A 70 -4.83 -6.67 6.52
N LEU A 71 -5.88 -6.52 5.70
CA LEU A 71 -7.10 -7.29 5.81
C LEU A 71 -6.87 -8.64 5.13
N ILE A 72 -7.11 -9.71 5.87
CA ILE A 72 -6.90 -11.09 5.42
C ILE A 72 -8.16 -11.92 5.67
N GLN A 73 -8.28 -13.04 4.94
CA GLN A 73 -9.39 -13.99 5.04
C GLN A 73 -8.85 -15.43 5.17
N LEU A 74 -9.51 -16.27 5.96
CA LEU A 74 -9.12 -17.66 6.15
C LEU A 74 -9.85 -18.56 5.14
N VAL A 75 -9.17 -18.98 4.09
CA VAL A 75 -9.73 -19.81 3.00
C VAL A 75 -8.90 -21.08 2.88
N ASP A 76 -9.55 -22.25 2.92
CA ASP A 76 -8.89 -23.57 2.89
C ASP A 76 -7.79 -23.72 3.96
N ALA A 77 -8.11 -23.32 5.20
CA ALA A 77 -7.18 -23.29 6.34
C ALA A 77 -5.91 -22.42 6.13
N ASN A 78 -5.91 -21.54 5.11
CA ASN A 78 -4.81 -20.64 4.80
C ASN A 78 -5.25 -19.18 4.85
N TRP A 79 -4.43 -18.33 5.48
CA TRP A 79 -4.64 -16.90 5.52
C TRP A 79 -4.23 -16.26 4.19
N LYS A 80 -5.19 -15.65 3.51
CA LYS A 80 -4.98 -15.00 2.22
C LYS A 80 -5.25 -13.49 2.31
N PRO A 81 -4.37 -12.62 1.78
CA PRO A 81 -4.59 -11.18 1.80
C PRO A 81 -5.76 -10.76 0.92
N LEU A 82 -6.51 -9.77 1.37
CA LEU A 82 -7.67 -9.20 0.68
C LEU A 82 -7.48 -7.71 0.38
N ALA A 83 -6.94 -6.94 1.34
CA ALA A 83 -6.63 -5.53 1.15
C ALA A 83 -5.51 -5.05 2.09
N PHE A 84 -4.86 -3.94 1.72
CA PHE A 84 -3.86 -3.23 2.51
C PHE A 84 -4.33 -1.79 2.82
N PHE A 85 -3.86 -1.23 3.93
CA PHE A 85 -4.18 0.13 4.38
C PHE A 85 -2.93 0.87 4.81
#